data_AF-A0A822CR38-F1
#
_entry.id   AF-A0A822CR38-F1
#
_cell.length_a   1.000
_cell.length_b   1.000
_cell.length_c   1.000
_cell.angle_alpha   90.00
_cell.angle_beta   90.00
_cell.angle_gamma   90.00
#
_symmetry.space_group_name_H-M   'P 1'
#
loop_
_entity.id
_entity.type
_entity.pdbx_description
1 polymer ?
#
loop_
_entity_poly.entity_id
_entity_poly.type
_entity_poly.pdbx_seq_one_letter_code
_entity_poly.pdbx_strand_id
1 'polypeptide(L)'
;MMPHRFYYYDYKAGQGHTYQACRHYFDKQLRIMPRVLMDVSEISLKTTIFGSIYESPILIATSACHCLAHVDGEVATARAATEAQCIFTYNWTFSNMPEEEVLQTL
;
A
#
# COMPACT_ATOMS: atom_id res chain seq x y z
N MET A 1 1.26 -26.38 -1.32
CA MET A 1 0.75 -26.02 0.01
C MET A 1 1.30 -24.64 0.34
N MET A 2 0.46 -23.65 0.63
CA MET A 2 0.92 -22.29 0.97
C MET A 2 1.68 -22.32 2.33
N PRO A 3 2.81 -21.62 2.48
CA PRO A 3 3.56 -21.60 3.73
C PRO A 3 2.73 -20.97 4.87
N HIS A 4 2.86 -21.50 6.09
CA HIS A 4 2.02 -21.11 7.25
C HIS A 4 1.96 -19.59 7.50
N ARG A 5 3.06 -18.87 7.27
CA ARG A 5 3.14 -17.42 7.42
C ARG A 5 2.22 -16.64 6.49
N PHE A 6 1.90 -17.18 5.31
CA PHE A 6 1.02 -16.52 4.35
C PHE A 6 -0.40 -16.32 4.90
N TYR A 7 -0.86 -17.22 5.78
CA TYR A 7 -2.18 -17.11 6.40
C TYR A 7 -2.34 -15.85 7.23
N TYR A 8 -1.27 -15.30 7.82
CA TYR A 8 -1.35 -14.05 8.58
C TYR A 8 -1.85 -12.89 7.69
N TYR A 9 -1.35 -12.81 6.45
CA TYR A 9 -1.70 -11.74 5.53
C TYR A 9 -2.99 -12.00 4.74
N ASP A 10 -3.30 -13.26 4.41
CA ASP A 10 -4.52 -13.59 3.68
C ASP A 10 -5.76 -13.79 4.58
N TYR A 11 -5.58 -13.71 5.91
CA TYR A 11 -6.67 -13.89 6.86
C TYR A 11 -7.77 -12.85 6.67
N LYS A 12 -9.02 -13.31 6.75
CA LYS A 12 -10.21 -12.46 6.79
C LYS A 12 -10.99 -12.78 8.05
N ALA A 13 -11.56 -11.76 8.69
CA ALA A 13 -12.35 -11.96 9.91
C ALA A 13 -13.60 -12.81 9.63
N GLY A 14 -13.83 -13.84 10.46
CA GLY A 14 -14.97 -14.74 10.35
C GLY A 14 -15.02 -15.41 8.98
N GLN A 15 -16.18 -15.34 8.31
CA GLN A 15 -16.38 -15.89 6.96
C GLN A 15 -15.87 -14.94 5.84
N GLY A 16 -15.26 -13.80 6.19
CA GLY A 16 -14.72 -12.84 5.23
C GLY A 16 -15.75 -12.03 4.46
N HIS A 17 -17.00 -11.95 4.94
CA HIS A 17 -18.07 -11.19 4.27
C HIS A 17 -17.71 -9.72 4.07
N THR A 18 -17.06 -9.07 5.04
CA THR A 18 -16.64 -7.66 4.90
C THR A 18 -15.62 -7.50 3.78
N TYR A 19 -14.61 -8.37 3.71
CA TYR A 19 -13.63 -8.37 2.63
C TYR A 19 -14.29 -8.55 1.27
N GLN A 20 -15.22 -9.51 1.16
CA GLN A 20 -15.98 -9.76 -0.06
C GLN A 20 -16.85 -8.57 -0.45
N ALA A 21 -17.52 -7.92 0.52
CA ALA A 21 -18.33 -6.74 0.28
C ALA A 21 -17.49 -5.56 -0.23
N CYS A 22 -16.31 -5.31 0.35
CA CYS A 22 -15.38 -4.28 -0.12
C CYS A 22 -14.97 -4.53 -1.58
N ARG A 23 -14.57 -5.77 -1.92
CA ARG A 23 -14.22 -6.13 -3.30
C ARG A 23 -15.41 -5.97 -4.25
N HIS A 24 -16.57 -6.46 -3.85
CA HIS A 24 -17.79 -6.40 -4.67
C HIS A 24 -18.18 -4.96 -5.02
N TYR A 25 -17.99 -4.01 -4.10
CA TYR A 25 -18.29 -2.60 -4.35
C TYR A 25 -17.49 -2.05 -5.54
N PHE A 26 -16.17 -2.24 -5.55
CA PHE A 26 -15.32 -1.77 -6.64
C PHE A 26 -15.59 -2.51 -7.97
N ASP A 27 -15.91 -3.80 -7.92
CA ASP A 27 -16.11 -4.61 -9.13
C ASP A 27 -17.50 -4.38 -9.77
N LYS A 28 -18.55 -4.18 -8.97
CA LYS A 28 -19.94 -4.19 -9.45
C LYS A 28 -20.65 -2.85 -9.36
N GLN A 29 -20.32 -2.02 -8.38
CA GLN A 29 -21.05 -0.78 -8.11
C GLN A 29 -20.31 0.45 -8.66
N LEU A 30 -18.99 0.51 -8.49
CA LEU A 30 -18.20 1.62 -8.99
C LEU A 30 -18.01 1.51 -10.51
N ARG A 31 -18.32 2.60 -11.22
CA ARG A 31 -18.15 2.73 -12.67
C ARG A 31 -17.42 4.02 -12.99
N ILE A 32 -16.41 3.95 -13.84
CA ILE A 32 -15.75 5.12 -14.41
C ILE A 32 -16.56 5.53 -15.64
N MET A 33 -16.91 6.81 -15.76
CA MET A 33 -17.51 7.37 -16.96
C MET A 33 -16.39 7.99 -17.83
N PRO A 34 -15.98 7.34 -18.93
CA PRO A 34 -14.93 7.88 -19.79
C PRO A 34 -15.40 9.19 -20.43
N ARG A 35 -14.51 10.19 -20.49
CA ARG A 35 -14.75 11.42 -21.25
C ARG A 35 -14.04 11.30 -22.59
N VAL A 36 -14.80 11.37 -23.68
CA VAL A 36 -14.27 11.25 -25.04
C VAL A 36 -13.80 12.60 -25.57
N LEU A 37 -12.90 12.58 -26.56
CA LEU A 37 -12.33 13.78 -27.21
C LEU A 37 -11.57 14.72 -26.24
N MET A 38 -11.05 14.17 -25.14
CA MET A 38 -10.12 14.87 -24.25
C MET A 38 -8.69 14.70 -24.77
N ASP A 39 -7.92 15.78 -24.80
CA ASP A 39 -6.47 15.67 -25.01
C ASP A 39 -5.83 15.01 -23.79
N VAL A 40 -5.22 13.85 -24.03
CA VAL A 40 -4.52 13.02 -23.04
C VAL A 40 -3.09 12.73 -23.51
N SER A 41 -2.54 13.57 -24.38
CA SER A 41 -1.16 13.46 -24.86
C SER A 41 -0.13 13.57 -23.73
N GLU A 42 -0.46 14.33 -22.68
CA GLU A 42 0.31 14.43 -21.44
C GLU A 42 -0.57 14.10 -20.22
N ILE A 43 -0.17 13.11 -19.43
CA ILE A 43 -0.88 12.70 -18.22
C ILE A 43 0.07 12.84 -17.03
N SER A 44 -0.39 13.53 -15.99
CA SER A 44 0.32 13.63 -14.72
C SER A 44 -0.48 12.93 -13.62
N LEU A 45 0.17 12.02 -12.90
CA LEU A 45 -0.37 11.42 -11.67
C LEU A 45 0.12 12.14 -10.42
N LYS A 46 0.95 13.18 -10.58
CA LYS A 46 1.54 13.89 -9.44
C LYS A 46 0.45 14.50 -8.57
N THR A 47 0.63 14.41 -7.26
CA THR A 47 -0.31 14.98 -6.30
C THR A 47 0.42 15.56 -5.10
N THR A 48 -0.24 16.48 -4.39
CA THR A 48 0.29 17.09 -3.17
C THR A 48 -0.44 16.52 -1.96
N ILE A 49 0.30 15.88 -1.06
CA ILE A 49 -0.23 15.32 0.19
C ILE A 49 0.60 15.89 1.34
N PHE A 50 -0.06 16.44 2.37
CA PHE A 50 0.59 17.08 3.52
C PHE A 50 1.66 18.14 3.16
N GLY A 51 1.50 18.84 2.03
CA GLY A 51 2.43 19.87 1.57
C GLY A 51 3.63 19.37 0.76
N SER A 52 3.77 18.06 0.55
CA SER A 52 4.82 17.45 -0.28
C SER A 52 4.25 16.91 -1.59
N ILE A 53 5.02 17.02 -2.68
CA ILE A 53 4.64 16.51 -4.00
C ILE A 53 5.11 15.06 -4.14
N TYR A 54 4.22 14.18 -4.58
CA TYR A 54 4.47 12.76 -4.86
C TYR A 54 4.14 12.43 -6.31
N GLU A 55 4.76 11.39 -6.87
CA GLU A 55 4.59 11.02 -8.28
C GLU A 55 3.22 10.38 -8.57
N SER A 56 2.54 9.84 -7.56
CA SER A 56 1.21 9.23 -7.71
C SER A 56 0.35 9.41 -6.44
N PRO A 57 -1.00 9.32 -6.54
CA PRO A 57 -1.89 9.39 -5.38
C PRO A 57 -2.03 8.02 -4.68
N ILE A 58 -0.96 7.23 -4.67
CA ILE A 58 -0.92 5.89 -4.07
C ILE A 58 0.10 5.92 -2.93
N LEU A 59 -0.24 5.25 -1.83
CA LEU A 59 0.62 5.08 -0.68
C LEU A 59 0.64 3.62 -0.24
N ILE A 60 1.67 3.26 0.51
CA ILE A 60 1.76 1.94 1.15
C ILE A 60 1.00 2.03 2.47
N ALA A 61 -0.12 1.30 2.54
CA ALA A 61 -0.94 1.21 3.73
C ALA A 61 -0.22 0.50 4.87
N THR A 62 -0.53 0.90 6.10
CA THR A 62 0.19 0.42 7.27
C THR A 62 -0.09 -1.06 7.49
N SER A 63 0.97 -1.84 7.61
CA SER A 63 0.93 -3.28 7.82
C SER A 63 1.90 -3.65 8.94
N ALA A 64 1.59 -4.71 9.67
CA ALA A 64 2.43 -5.19 10.76
C ALA A 64 3.31 -6.35 10.30
N CYS A 65 4.39 -6.56 11.05
CA CYS A 65 5.21 -7.77 11.00
C CYS A 65 5.81 -8.09 9.61
N HIS A 66 6.44 -7.14 8.90
CA HIS A 66 6.91 -7.35 7.53
C HIS A 66 7.96 -8.47 7.40
N CYS A 67 8.73 -8.75 8.47
CA CYS A 67 9.66 -9.89 8.50
C CYS A 67 9.01 -11.28 8.35
N LEU A 68 7.68 -11.39 8.39
CA LEU A 68 6.99 -12.62 8.00
C LEU A 68 7.01 -12.83 6.47
N ALA A 69 7.08 -11.75 5.69
CA ALA A 69 7.14 -11.77 4.23
C ALA A 69 8.58 -11.77 3.69
N HIS A 70 9.46 -10.93 4.25
CA HIS A 70 10.84 -10.79 3.78
C HIS A 70 11.81 -10.48 4.92
N VAL A 71 13.03 -11.00 4.92
CA VAL A 71 13.99 -10.82 6.04
C VAL A 71 14.32 -9.35 6.33
N ASP A 72 14.35 -8.51 5.30
CA ASP A 72 14.61 -7.06 5.42
C ASP A 72 13.37 -6.25 5.85
N GLY A 73 12.23 -6.90 6.06
CA GLY A 73 11.05 -6.33 6.71
C GLY A 73 10.60 -4.95 6.23
N GLU A 74 10.32 -4.09 7.21
CA GLU A 74 9.84 -2.73 7.01
C GLU A 74 10.89 -1.84 6.31
N VAL A 75 12.19 -2.09 6.52
CA VAL A 75 13.30 -1.36 5.88
C VAL A 75 13.27 -1.53 4.36
N ALA A 76 13.06 -2.75 3.85
CA ALA A 76 12.90 -2.97 2.41
C ALA A 76 11.66 -2.27 1.84
N THR A 77 10.57 -2.23 2.62
CA THR A 77 9.33 -1.57 2.19
C THR A 77 9.48 -0.06 2.14
N ALA A 78 10.13 0.53 3.15
CA ALA A 78 10.40 1.95 3.21
C ALA A 78 11.36 2.39 2.10
N ARG A 79 12.44 1.64 1.84
CA ARG A 79 13.33 1.89 0.70
C ARG A 79 12.59 1.87 -0.64
N ALA A 80 11.73 0.87 -0.86
CA ALA A 80 10.93 0.78 -2.08
C ALA A 80 9.95 1.96 -2.21
N ALA A 81 9.37 2.44 -1.11
CA ALA A 81 8.49 3.60 -1.10
C ALA A 81 9.23 4.89 -1.49
N THR A 82 10.44 5.09 -0.95
CA THR A 82 11.31 6.22 -1.27
C THR A 82 11.69 6.21 -2.75
N GLU A 83 12.09 5.05 -3.29
CA GLU A 83 12.42 4.90 -4.72
C GLU A 83 11.20 5.16 -5.62
N ALA A 84 10.01 4.69 -5.21
CA ALA A 84 8.75 4.93 -5.92
C ALA A 84 8.17 6.34 -5.69
N GLN A 85 8.84 7.19 -4.90
CA GLN A 85 8.37 8.52 -4.51
C GLN A 85 6.93 8.52 -4.00
N CYS A 86 6.62 7.55 -3.12
CA CYS A 86 5.30 7.38 -2.53
C CYS A 86 5.38 7.39 -1.00
N ILE A 87 4.24 7.62 -0.35
CA ILE A 87 4.18 7.68 1.12
C ILE A 87 4.24 6.26 1.69
N PHE A 88 5.16 6.04 2.63
CA PHE A 88 5.17 4.86 3.49
C PHE A 88 4.51 5.18 4.85
N THR A 89 3.57 4.34 5.28
CA THR A 89 2.94 4.47 6.60
C THR A 89 3.46 3.41 7.58
N TYR A 90 4.25 3.84 8.55
CA TYR A 90 4.93 2.96 9.49
C TYR A 90 4.02 2.52 10.65
N ASN A 91 4.03 1.23 10.97
CA ASN A 91 3.37 0.70 12.17
C ASN A 91 4.40 0.56 13.30
N TRP A 92 4.47 1.56 14.17
CA TRP A 92 5.41 1.54 15.29
C TRP A 92 5.19 0.38 16.26
N THR A 93 3.93 0.05 16.58
CA THR A 93 3.60 -0.89 17.66
C THR A 93 3.95 -2.34 17.32
N PHE A 94 3.88 -2.70 16.04
CA PHE A 94 4.07 -4.08 15.58
C PHE A 94 5.11 -4.18 14.45
N SER A 95 6.08 -3.26 14.42
CA SER A 95 7.24 -3.35 13.53
C SER A 95 8.18 -4.46 13.98
N ASN A 96 8.74 -5.19 13.03
CA ASN A 96 9.83 -6.13 13.29
C ASN A 96 11.21 -5.46 13.20
N MET A 97 11.30 -4.27 12.60
CA MET A 97 12.55 -3.51 12.45
C MET A 97 12.59 -2.32 13.40
N PRO A 98 13.78 -1.95 13.94
CA PRO A 98 13.95 -0.73 14.72
C PRO A 98 13.52 0.50 13.92
N GLU A 99 12.90 1.47 14.60
CA GLU A 99 12.43 2.69 13.94
C GLU A 99 13.57 3.46 13.27
N GLU A 100 14.76 3.48 13.89
CA GLU A 100 15.90 4.25 13.41
C GLU A 100 16.42 3.71 12.09
N GLU A 101 16.39 2.38 11.90
CA GLU A 101 16.79 1.74 10.65
C GLU A 101 15.81 2.05 9.51
N VAL A 102 14.52 2.09 9.83
CA VAL A 102 13.47 2.41 8.85
C VAL A 102 13.57 3.88 8.42
N LEU A 103 13.74 4.79 9.37
CA LEU A 103 13.84 6.23 9.10
C LEU A 103 15.07 6.59 8.24
N GLN A 104 16.17 5.84 8.32
CA GLN A 104 17.35 6.05 7.48
C GLN A 104 17.10 5.81 5.99
N THR A 105 15.99 5.16 5.62
CA THR A 105 15.65 4.85 4.23
C THR A 105 14.69 5.84 3.58
N LEU A 106 14.09 6.74 4.37
CA LEU A 106 13.16 7.79 3.92
C LEU A 106 13.92 9.08 3.59
#